data_AF-A0A2M7AJ33-F1
#
_entry.id   AF-A0A2M7AJ33-F1
#
_cell.length_a   1.000
_cell.length_b   1.000
_cell.length_c   1.000
_cell.angle_alpha   90.00
_cell.angle_beta   90.00
_cell.angle_gamma   90.00
#
_symmetry.space_group_name_H-M   'P 1'
#
loop_
_entity.id
_entity.type
_entity.pdbx_description
1 polymer ?
#
loop_
_entity_poly.entity_id
_entity_poly.type
_entity_poly.pdbx_seq_one_letter_code
_entity_poly.pdbx_strand_id
1 'polypeptide(L)'
;MPRLVILSGPSGIGKSPLHKALERLYPEQAEHLKPLVLYNSRDPRPGEKDGVAYHFRSRAEIEGLRGSDGFLVCEVRSDLQALELQSVKDVLNEGNDAFFEGNPYVIAAMQDSGFLADIDTVSAFISPLLKEEILDLRLPERRVDLRSFVTDVMRRKLLRRTQKQKGILSLKDLENIETRCGCAFQELQYAHRFDWVIPNHDGEDSENWDAFYYPVGDARQALLAFVAVLEGQTSERGEKWEEDLLR
;
A
#
# COMPACT_ATOMS: atom_id res chain seq x y z
N MET A 1 12.89 16.39 11.92
CA MET A 1 12.56 15.47 13.02
C MET A 1 12.14 14.16 12.38
N PRO A 2 12.45 13.00 12.98
CA PRO A 2 12.00 11.71 12.46
C PRO A 2 10.48 11.63 12.44
N ARG A 3 9.93 10.97 11.43
CA ARG A 3 8.47 10.82 11.23
C ARG A 3 8.10 9.43 10.74
N LEU A 4 6.83 9.08 10.85
CA LEU A 4 6.27 7.88 10.23
C LEU A 4 5.80 8.20 8.82
N VAL A 5 6.48 7.61 7.84
CA VAL A 5 6.15 7.67 6.41
C VAL A 5 5.28 6.47 6.05
N ILE A 6 4.10 6.72 5.49
CA ILE A 6 3.12 5.69 5.17
C ILE A 6 2.89 5.64 3.66
N LEU A 7 3.11 4.47 3.06
CA LEU A 7 2.76 4.15 1.68
C LEU A 7 1.71 3.03 1.66
N SER A 8 0.47 3.36 1.33
CA SER A 8 -0.64 2.41 1.31
C SER A 8 -1.38 2.34 -0.02
N GLY A 9 -2.32 1.41 -0.14
CA GLY A 9 -3.12 1.19 -1.35
C GLY A 9 -3.39 -0.28 -1.63
N PRO A 10 -4.19 -0.60 -2.66
CA PRO A 10 -4.59 -1.97 -2.94
C PRO A 10 -3.46 -2.95 -3.25
N SER A 11 -3.70 -4.24 -3.12
CA SER A 11 -2.71 -5.26 -3.49
C SER A 11 -2.38 -5.20 -4.98
N GLY A 12 -1.11 -5.24 -5.36
CA GLY A 12 -0.68 -5.24 -6.77
C GLY A 12 -0.69 -3.85 -7.44
N ILE A 13 -0.95 -2.77 -6.68
CA ILE A 13 -1.06 -1.42 -7.23
C ILE A 13 0.28 -0.76 -7.62
N GLY A 14 1.43 -1.34 -7.22
CA GLY A 14 2.75 -0.78 -7.53
C GLY A 14 3.52 -0.18 -6.34
N LYS A 15 3.11 -0.42 -5.08
CA LYS A 15 3.83 0.09 -3.89
C LYS A 15 5.30 -0.38 -3.81
N SER A 16 5.52 -1.68 -3.89
CA SER A 16 6.86 -2.24 -3.74
C SER A 16 7.83 -1.83 -4.87
N PRO A 17 7.45 -1.82 -6.17
CA PRO A 17 8.34 -1.28 -7.20
C PRO A 17 8.53 0.24 -7.11
N LEU A 18 7.55 0.99 -6.60
CA LEU A 18 7.75 2.42 -6.28
C LEU A 18 8.85 2.58 -5.23
N HIS A 19 8.78 1.84 -4.13
CA HIS A 19 9.81 1.88 -3.09
C HIS A 19 11.19 1.45 -3.63
N LYS A 20 11.27 0.38 -4.42
CA LYS A 20 12.54 -0.01 -5.09
C LYS A 20 13.08 1.05 -6.04
N ALA A 21 12.20 1.75 -6.75
CA ALA A 21 12.61 2.83 -7.64
C ALA A 21 13.11 4.04 -6.85
N LEU A 22 12.53 4.33 -5.68
CA LEU A 22 13.01 5.33 -4.73
C LEU A 22 14.43 4.97 -4.24
N GLU A 23 14.64 3.75 -3.72
CA GLU A 23 15.96 3.28 -3.28
C GLU A 23 17.03 3.41 -4.38
N ARG A 24 16.67 3.09 -5.62
CA ARG A 24 17.60 3.13 -6.76
C ARG A 24 17.94 4.55 -7.22
N LEU A 25 16.95 5.44 -7.27
CA LEU A 25 17.08 6.74 -7.97
C LEU A 25 17.18 7.95 -7.02
N TYR A 26 16.78 7.77 -5.77
CA TYR A 26 16.74 8.77 -4.71
C TYR A 26 17.33 8.18 -3.42
N PRO A 27 18.59 7.69 -3.45
CA PRO A 27 19.19 6.97 -2.34
C PRO A 27 19.31 7.81 -1.07
N GLU A 28 19.50 9.13 -1.18
CA GLU A 28 19.56 10.04 -0.02
C GLU A 28 18.22 10.10 0.72
N GLN A 29 17.10 10.18 -0.03
CA GLN A 29 15.76 10.13 0.54
C GLN A 29 15.46 8.74 1.12
N ALA A 30 15.90 7.67 0.47
CA ALA A 30 15.65 6.31 0.91
C ALA A 30 16.50 5.88 2.11
N GLU A 31 17.71 6.42 2.27
CA GLU A 31 18.67 6.01 3.32
C GLU A 31 18.08 6.13 4.73
N HIS A 32 17.28 7.18 4.95
CA HIS A 32 16.65 7.47 6.23
C HIS A 32 15.32 6.74 6.47
N LEU A 33 14.75 6.11 5.44
CA LEU A 33 13.52 5.32 5.54
C LEU A 33 13.86 3.91 6.03
N LYS A 34 13.39 3.54 7.22
CA LYS A 34 13.56 2.17 7.75
C LYS A 34 12.24 1.41 7.65
N PRO A 35 12.15 0.38 6.79
CA PRO A 35 10.93 -0.41 6.64
C PRO A 35 10.53 -1.09 7.95
N LEU A 36 9.27 -0.94 8.32
CA LEU A 36 8.65 -1.67 9.42
C LEU A 36 8.29 -3.09 8.96
N VAL A 37 8.74 -4.09 9.71
CA VAL A 37 8.45 -5.50 9.43
C VAL A 37 7.24 -5.95 10.24
N LEU A 38 6.11 -6.16 9.56
CA LEU A 38 4.87 -6.60 10.19
C LEU A 38 4.81 -8.12 10.33
N TYR A 39 3.90 -8.60 11.18
CA TYR A 39 3.49 -10.00 11.20
C TYR A 39 2.40 -10.27 10.17
N ASN A 40 2.40 -11.46 9.56
CA ASN A 40 1.36 -11.85 8.61
C ASN A 40 1.08 -13.35 8.65
N SER A 41 -0.21 -13.73 8.66
CA SER A 41 -0.65 -15.13 8.77
C SER A 41 -0.62 -15.92 7.47
N ARG A 42 -0.37 -15.26 6.34
CA ARG A 42 -0.29 -15.92 5.03
C ARG A 42 1.07 -16.56 4.81
N ASP A 43 1.14 -17.47 3.85
CA ASP A 43 2.41 -18.00 3.36
C ASP A 43 3.25 -16.92 2.65
N PRO A 44 4.59 -16.95 2.77
CA PRO A 44 5.48 -16.08 2.00
C PRO A 44 5.30 -16.31 0.49
N ARG A 45 5.34 -15.23 -0.29
CA ARG A 45 5.36 -15.29 -1.76
C ARG A 45 6.77 -15.65 -2.25
N PRO A 46 6.93 -16.14 -3.50
CA PRO A 46 8.24 -16.36 -4.09
C PRO A 46 9.14 -15.12 -3.95
N GLY A 47 10.31 -15.29 -3.32
CA GLY A 47 11.29 -14.23 -3.09
C GLY A 47 11.14 -13.46 -1.77
N GLU A 48 10.01 -13.58 -1.05
CA GLU A 48 9.88 -13.00 0.29
C GLU A 48 10.69 -13.80 1.32
N LYS A 49 11.32 -13.10 2.26
CA LYS A 49 12.10 -13.68 3.35
C LYS A 49 11.49 -13.30 4.70
N ASP A 50 11.43 -14.26 5.63
CA ASP A 50 10.99 -14.02 7.00
C ASP A 50 11.89 -13.00 7.70
N GLY A 51 11.29 -12.08 8.45
CA GLY A 51 11.99 -10.98 9.11
C GLY A 51 12.50 -9.88 8.18
N VAL A 52 12.21 -9.97 6.88
CA VAL A 52 12.52 -8.91 5.90
C VAL A 52 11.23 -8.36 5.29
N ALA A 53 10.40 -9.23 4.71
CA ALA A 53 9.12 -8.80 4.16
C ALA A 53 8.03 -8.73 5.24
N TYR A 54 7.92 -9.80 6.03
CA TYR A 54 7.04 -9.95 7.18
C TYR A 54 7.67 -10.96 8.14
N HIS A 55 7.23 -10.95 9.40
CA HIS A 55 7.29 -12.10 10.29
C HIS A 55 6.12 -13.03 9.99
N PHE A 56 6.36 -14.08 9.22
CA PHE A 56 5.36 -15.07 8.87
C PHE A 56 5.13 -16.00 10.06
N ARG A 57 3.94 -15.92 10.65
CA ARG A 57 3.52 -16.73 11.81
C ARG A 57 2.15 -17.32 11.53
N SER A 58 1.76 -18.36 12.25
CA SER A 58 0.41 -18.90 12.12
C SER A 58 -0.64 -17.88 12.59
N ARG A 59 -1.86 -18.02 12.07
CA ARG A 59 -2.99 -17.18 12.50
C ARG A 59 -3.21 -17.24 14.02
N ALA A 60 -3.03 -18.41 14.63
CA ALA A 60 -3.19 -18.57 16.08
C ALA A 60 -2.11 -17.82 16.88
N GLU A 61 -0.85 -17.83 16.42
CA GLU A 61 0.22 -17.04 17.04
C GLU A 61 -0.07 -15.54 16.97
N ILE A 62 -0.51 -15.03 15.82
CA ILE A 62 -0.83 -13.60 15.67
C ILE A 62 -2.07 -13.23 16.47
N GLU A 63 -3.08 -14.11 16.54
CA GLU A 63 -4.27 -13.87 17.37
C GLU A 63 -3.92 -13.83 18.86
N GLY A 64 -2.92 -14.58 19.31
CA GLY A 64 -2.39 -14.51 20.67
C GLY A 64 -1.75 -13.16 21.03
N LEU A 65 -1.38 -12.34 20.03
CA LEU A 65 -0.91 -10.97 20.24
C LEU A 65 -2.08 -10.00 20.50
N ARG A 66 -3.32 -10.39 20.22
CA ARG A 66 -4.48 -9.52 20.40
C ARG A 66 -4.70 -9.24 21.88
N GLY A 67 -4.75 -7.97 22.24
CA GLY A 67 -4.90 -7.53 23.63
C GLY A 67 -3.60 -7.58 24.44
N SER A 68 -2.49 -8.00 23.85
CA SER A 68 -1.16 -7.78 24.43
C SER A 68 -0.80 -6.29 24.29
N ASP A 69 -0.26 -5.71 25.36
CA ASP A 69 0.25 -4.34 25.31
C ASP A 69 1.34 -4.23 24.23
N GLY A 70 1.25 -3.20 23.38
CA GLY A 70 2.25 -2.91 22.35
C GLY A 70 2.03 -3.56 20.99
N PHE A 71 0.98 -4.36 20.77
CA PHE A 71 0.63 -4.89 19.45
C PHE A 71 -0.71 -4.36 18.94
N LEU A 72 -0.74 -4.02 17.66
CA LEU A 72 -1.96 -3.76 16.92
C LEU A 72 -2.26 -4.94 16.00
N VAL A 73 -3.37 -5.65 16.23
CA VAL A 73 -3.79 -6.82 15.44
C VAL A 73 -5.01 -6.50 14.59
N CYS A 74 -4.91 -6.68 13.27
CA CYS A 74 -5.92 -6.29 12.30
C CYS A 74 -6.21 -7.41 11.29
N GLU A 75 -7.49 -7.64 10.98
CA GLU A 75 -7.90 -8.49 9.87
C GLU A 75 -7.68 -7.77 8.55
N VAL A 76 -6.93 -8.40 7.64
CA VAL A 76 -6.62 -7.88 6.32
C VAL A 76 -7.09 -8.88 5.28
N ARG A 77 -8.34 -8.72 4.84
CA ARG A 77 -9.05 -9.65 3.95
C ARG A 77 -9.20 -11.02 4.60
N SER A 78 -8.49 -12.04 4.10
CA SER A 78 -8.42 -13.40 4.67
C SER A 78 -7.25 -13.59 5.65
N ASP A 79 -6.33 -12.62 5.71
CA ASP A 79 -5.08 -12.73 6.44
C ASP A 79 -5.20 -11.99 7.78
N LEU A 80 -4.48 -12.43 8.80
CA LEU A 80 -4.32 -11.71 10.05
C LEU A 80 -2.94 -11.04 10.05
N GLN A 81 -2.91 -9.74 10.34
CA GLN A 81 -1.66 -8.98 10.46
C GLN A 81 -1.51 -8.40 11.85
N ALA A 82 -0.26 -8.21 12.28
CA ALA A 82 0.04 -7.43 13.47
C ALA A 82 1.22 -6.50 13.25
N LEU A 83 1.17 -5.34 13.90
CA LEU A 83 2.28 -4.40 14.01
C LEU A 83 2.69 -4.28 15.47
N GLU A 84 3.97 -4.46 15.74
CA GLU A 84 4.56 -4.11 17.04
C GLU A 84 4.72 -2.58 17.10
N LEU A 85 3.92 -1.92 17.93
CA LEU A 85 3.89 -0.46 18.04
C LEU A 85 5.23 0.10 18.55
N GLN A 86 5.95 -0.68 19.35
CA GLN A 86 7.27 -0.29 19.85
C GLN A 86 8.30 -0.21 18.72
N SER A 87 8.22 -1.08 17.71
CA SER A 87 9.13 -1.03 16.55
C SER A 87 9.09 0.31 15.80
N VAL A 88 7.92 0.95 15.76
CA VAL A 88 7.77 2.30 15.18
C VAL A 88 8.53 3.31 16.02
N LYS A 89 8.36 3.28 17.34
CA LYS A 89 9.01 4.21 18.27
C LYS A 89 10.52 4.03 18.28
N ASP A 90 11.00 2.79 18.20
CA ASP A 90 12.43 2.48 18.21
C ASP A 90 13.13 3.11 17.00
N VAL A 91 12.57 2.93 15.80
CA VAL A 91 13.11 3.55 14.57
C VAL A 91 13.14 5.08 14.69
N LEU A 92 12.07 5.69 15.19
CA LEU A 92 12.00 7.15 15.38
C LEU A 92 13.03 7.64 16.42
N ASN A 93 13.22 6.90 17.52
CA ASN A 93 14.19 7.22 18.57
C ASN A 93 15.64 7.08 18.09
N GLU A 94 15.91 6.22 17.11
CA GLU A 94 17.20 6.10 16.43
C GLU A 94 17.50 7.27 15.48
N GLY A 95 16.56 8.20 15.31
CA GLY A 95 16.72 9.35 14.43
C GLY A 95 16.35 9.08 12.96
N ASN A 96 15.70 7.95 12.67
CA ASN A 96 15.31 7.55 11.32
C ASN A 96 13.80 7.68 11.09
N ASP A 97 13.39 7.84 9.84
CA ASP A 97 11.97 7.81 9.46
C ASP A 97 11.47 6.36 9.46
N ALA A 98 10.42 6.08 10.22
CA ALA A 98 9.75 4.78 10.18
C ALA A 98 8.96 4.67 8.88
N PHE A 99 9.14 3.60 8.11
CA PHE A 99 8.50 3.43 6.82
C PHE A 99 7.51 2.26 6.82
N PHE A 100 6.23 2.57 6.70
CA PHE A 100 5.17 1.59 6.55
C PHE A 100 4.78 1.42 5.08
N GLU A 101 4.93 0.22 4.53
CA GLU A 101 4.34 -0.16 3.23
C GLU A 101 3.30 -1.28 3.44
N GLY A 102 2.01 -0.99 3.22
CA GLY A 102 1.00 -1.98 3.57
C GLY A 102 -0.44 -1.68 3.16
N ASN A 103 -1.37 -2.45 3.71
CA ASN A 103 -2.80 -2.31 3.47
C ASN A 103 -3.40 -1.17 4.33
N PRO A 104 -4.39 -0.41 3.81
CA PRO A 104 -4.95 0.74 4.53
C PRO A 104 -5.66 0.37 5.85
N TYR A 105 -6.12 -0.87 6.03
CA TYR A 105 -6.83 -1.26 7.25
C TYR A 105 -5.95 -1.19 8.50
N VAL A 106 -4.65 -1.48 8.38
CA VAL A 106 -3.71 -1.36 9.49
C VAL A 106 -3.53 0.12 9.87
N ILE A 107 -3.39 1.01 8.89
CA ILE A 107 -3.27 2.45 9.13
C ILE A 107 -4.54 3.03 9.74
N ALA A 108 -5.70 2.59 9.25
CA ALA A 108 -6.99 2.96 9.85
C ALA A 108 -7.05 2.55 11.32
N ALA A 109 -6.65 1.32 11.66
CA ALA A 109 -6.61 0.85 13.03
C ALA A 109 -5.58 1.62 13.89
N MET A 110 -4.43 2.02 13.34
CA MET A 110 -3.46 2.89 14.02
C MET A 110 -4.03 4.29 14.32
N GLN A 111 -4.74 4.87 13.35
CA GLN A 111 -5.42 6.16 13.53
C GLN A 111 -6.55 6.05 14.57
N ASP A 112 -7.40 5.03 14.47
CA ASP A 112 -8.58 4.84 15.33
C ASP A 112 -8.20 4.52 16.79
N SER A 113 -7.04 3.91 17.01
CA SER A 113 -6.47 3.67 18.36
C SER A 113 -5.82 4.91 18.98
N GLY A 114 -5.69 6.01 18.24
CA GLY A 114 -4.99 7.22 18.68
C GLY A 114 -3.47 7.10 18.71
N PHE A 115 -2.90 5.98 18.26
CA PHE A 115 -1.44 5.76 18.28
C PHE A 115 -0.65 6.83 17.51
N LEU A 116 -1.23 7.37 16.45
CA LEU A 116 -0.60 8.38 15.60
C LEU A 116 -0.70 9.81 16.14
N ALA A 117 -1.43 10.07 17.24
CA ALA A 117 -1.72 11.43 17.70
C ALA A 117 -0.45 12.24 18.05
N ASP A 118 0.57 11.56 18.58
CA ASP A 118 1.83 12.18 19.01
C ASP A 118 3.02 11.86 18.06
N ILE A 119 2.74 11.34 16.86
CA ILE A 119 3.76 10.93 15.89
C ILE A 119 3.62 11.81 14.66
N ASP A 120 4.68 12.57 14.33
CA ASP A 120 4.74 13.27 13.04
C ASP A 120 4.58 12.24 11.91
N THR A 121 3.62 12.48 11.03
CA THR A 121 3.20 11.50 10.02
C THR A 121 3.10 12.16 8.66
N VAL A 122 3.53 11.44 7.63
CA VAL A 122 3.23 11.77 6.24
C VAL A 122 2.73 10.52 5.53
N SER A 123 1.57 10.63 4.88
CA SER A 123 0.86 9.46 4.37
C SER A 123 0.42 9.63 2.91
N ALA A 124 0.72 8.61 2.10
CA ALA A 124 0.35 8.54 0.70
C ALA A 124 -0.41 7.24 0.40
N PHE A 125 -1.55 7.37 -0.26
CA PHE A 125 -2.33 6.26 -0.78
C PHE A 125 -2.17 6.14 -2.29
N ILE A 126 -1.72 5.00 -2.79
CA ILE A 126 -1.62 4.75 -4.22
C ILE A 126 -2.96 4.24 -4.76
N SER A 127 -3.53 4.97 -5.71
CA SER A 127 -4.84 4.68 -6.30
C SER A 127 -4.72 4.13 -7.73
N PRO A 128 -5.54 3.14 -8.14
CA PRO A 128 -5.64 2.70 -9.53
C PRO A 128 -6.35 3.68 -10.47
N LEU A 129 -6.98 4.72 -9.93
CA LEU A 129 -7.74 5.72 -10.67
C LEU A 129 -7.45 7.13 -10.16
N LEU A 130 -7.57 8.14 -11.03
CA LEU A 130 -7.64 9.54 -10.64
C LEU A 130 -9.02 9.87 -10.05
N LYS A 131 -9.08 10.94 -9.26
CA LYS A 131 -10.36 11.55 -8.86
C LYS A 131 -11.22 11.92 -10.06
N GLU A 132 -10.64 12.50 -11.11
CA GLU A 132 -11.38 12.86 -12.32
C GLU A 132 -11.98 11.63 -13.01
N GLU A 133 -11.23 10.52 -13.13
CA GLU A 133 -11.73 9.26 -13.68
C GLU A 133 -12.90 8.73 -12.83
N ILE A 134 -12.80 8.79 -11.51
CA ILE A 134 -13.89 8.37 -10.61
C ILE A 134 -15.14 9.22 -10.84
N LEU A 135 -14.99 10.55 -10.93
CA LEU A 135 -16.12 11.46 -11.15
C LEU A 135 -16.79 11.22 -12.51
N ASP A 136 -16.00 11.03 -13.58
CA ASP A 136 -16.52 10.69 -14.90
C ASP A 136 -17.27 9.35 -14.89
N LEU A 137 -16.67 8.31 -14.30
CA LEU A 137 -17.27 6.97 -14.24
C LEU A 137 -18.56 6.91 -13.40
N ARG A 138 -18.74 7.84 -12.45
CA ARG A 138 -19.97 7.98 -11.65
C ARG A 138 -21.11 8.68 -12.41
N LEU A 139 -20.85 9.31 -13.55
CA LEU A 139 -21.92 9.96 -14.33
C LEU A 139 -22.97 8.93 -14.76
N PRO A 140 -24.28 9.21 -14.57
CA PRO A 140 -25.35 8.25 -14.90
C PRO A 140 -25.32 7.77 -16.36
N GLU A 141 -24.83 8.61 -17.28
CA GLU A 141 -24.71 8.27 -18.70
C GLU A 141 -23.68 7.17 -18.98
N ARG A 142 -22.66 7.02 -18.13
CA ARG A 142 -21.61 5.99 -18.30
C ARG A 142 -22.13 4.59 -18.04
N ARG A 143 -23.17 4.44 -17.18
CA ARG A 143 -23.75 3.15 -16.78
C ARG A 143 -22.69 2.15 -16.26
N VAL A 144 -21.72 2.64 -15.50
CA VAL A 144 -20.65 1.84 -14.91
C VAL A 144 -20.97 1.58 -13.44
N ASP A 145 -20.91 0.32 -13.01
CA ASP A 145 -20.77 0.00 -11.59
C ASP A 145 -19.31 0.18 -11.19
N LEU A 146 -19.02 1.26 -10.45
CA LEU A 146 -17.65 1.64 -10.12
C LEU A 146 -16.93 0.56 -9.29
N ARG A 147 -17.65 -0.15 -8.42
CA ARG A 147 -17.11 -1.25 -7.62
C ARG A 147 -16.60 -2.38 -8.51
N SER A 148 -17.44 -2.87 -9.42
CA SER A 148 -17.05 -3.89 -10.40
C SER A 148 -15.93 -3.40 -11.30
N PHE A 149 -15.96 -2.14 -11.75
CA PHE A 149 -14.90 -1.59 -12.59
C PHE A 149 -13.53 -1.59 -11.89
N VAL A 150 -13.45 -1.08 -10.65
CA VAL A 150 -12.23 -1.12 -9.85
C VAL A 150 -11.75 -2.56 -9.61
N THR A 151 -12.70 -3.47 -9.34
CA THR A 151 -12.41 -4.90 -9.18
C THR A 151 -11.74 -5.46 -10.44
N ASP A 152 -12.27 -5.16 -11.63
CA ASP A 152 -11.73 -5.63 -12.90
C ASP A 152 -10.34 -5.07 -13.20
N VAL A 153 -10.13 -3.77 -12.94
CA VAL A 153 -8.81 -3.12 -13.06
C VAL A 153 -7.78 -3.83 -12.19
N MET A 154 -8.11 -4.06 -10.92
CA MET A 154 -7.21 -4.71 -9.98
C MET A 154 -7.01 -6.20 -10.27
N ARG A 155 -8.03 -6.90 -10.77
CA ARG A 155 -7.92 -8.30 -11.19
C ARG A 155 -6.86 -8.46 -12.28
N ARG A 156 -6.87 -7.59 -13.29
CA ARG A 156 -5.87 -7.62 -14.38
C ARG A 156 -4.44 -7.46 -13.86
N LYS A 157 -4.21 -6.49 -12.96
CA LYS A 157 -2.90 -6.26 -12.32
C LYS A 157 -2.45 -7.50 -11.52
N LEU A 158 -3.34 -8.04 -10.70
CA LEU A 158 -3.02 -9.18 -9.84
C LEU A 158 -2.78 -10.48 -10.63
N LEU A 159 -3.54 -10.73 -11.69
CA LEU A 159 -3.31 -11.84 -12.61
C LEU A 159 -1.93 -11.75 -13.24
N ARG A 160 -1.60 -10.61 -13.86
CA ARG A 160 -0.31 -10.43 -14.56
C ARG A 160 0.87 -10.55 -13.60
N ARG A 161 0.80 -9.91 -12.42
CA ARG A 161 1.80 -10.08 -11.35
C ARG A 161 1.98 -11.52 -10.90
N THR A 162 0.88 -12.22 -10.60
CA THR A 162 0.97 -13.59 -10.06
C THR A 162 1.46 -14.57 -11.12
N GLN A 163 1.05 -14.38 -12.38
CA GLN A 163 1.55 -15.16 -13.51
C GLN A 163 3.06 -14.93 -13.73
N LYS A 164 3.55 -13.69 -13.63
CA LYS A 164 4.98 -13.38 -13.71
C LYS A 164 5.79 -14.04 -12.58
N GLN A 165 5.21 -14.16 -11.38
CA GLN A 165 5.86 -14.76 -10.21
C GLN A 165 5.85 -16.30 -10.21
N LYS A 166 4.78 -16.93 -10.70
CA LYS A 166 4.55 -18.38 -10.56
C LYS A 166 4.43 -19.15 -11.88
N GLY A 167 4.34 -18.48 -13.01
CA GLY A 167 4.01 -19.10 -14.29
C GLY A 167 2.55 -19.55 -14.33
N ILE A 168 2.32 -20.86 -14.29
CA ILE A 168 0.96 -21.43 -14.33
C ILE A 168 0.27 -21.22 -12.98
N LEU A 169 -0.94 -20.66 -13.02
CA LEU A 169 -1.72 -20.36 -11.82
C LEU A 169 -2.57 -21.55 -11.38
N SER A 170 -2.51 -21.86 -10.08
CA SER A 170 -3.40 -22.85 -9.46
C SER A 170 -4.78 -22.24 -9.17
N LEU A 171 -5.78 -23.09 -8.86
CA LEU A 171 -7.09 -22.62 -8.39
C LEU A 171 -6.97 -21.76 -7.12
N LYS A 172 -6.11 -22.15 -6.18
CA LYS A 172 -5.82 -21.38 -4.96
C LYS A 172 -5.27 -19.99 -5.28
N ASP A 173 -4.44 -19.86 -6.33
CA ASP A 173 -3.94 -18.56 -6.77
C ASP A 173 -5.06 -17.68 -7.33
N LEU A 174 -5.94 -18.25 -8.15
CA LEU A 174 -7.10 -17.54 -8.71
C LEU A 174 -8.08 -17.09 -7.62
N GLU A 175 -8.39 -17.94 -6.66
CA GLU A 175 -9.23 -17.59 -5.49
C GLU A 175 -8.61 -16.45 -4.66
N ASN A 176 -7.29 -16.48 -4.47
CA ASN A 176 -6.58 -15.42 -3.75
C ASN A 176 -6.60 -14.09 -4.52
N ILE A 177 -6.50 -14.15 -5.84
CA ILE A 177 -6.63 -12.98 -6.72
C ILE A 177 -8.03 -12.39 -6.61
N GLU A 178 -9.09 -13.20 -6.71
CA GLU A 178 -10.48 -12.74 -6.60
C GLU A 178 -10.76 -12.09 -5.23
N THR A 179 -10.27 -12.70 -4.15
CA THR A 179 -10.37 -12.12 -2.80
C THR A 179 -9.73 -10.74 -2.75
N ARG A 180 -8.53 -10.59 -3.31
CA ARG A 180 -7.78 -9.32 -3.27
C ARG A 180 -8.40 -8.25 -4.15
N CYS A 181 -8.80 -8.55 -5.38
CA CYS A 181 -9.42 -7.55 -6.24
C CYS A 181 -10.82 -7.16 -5.76
N GLY A 182 -11.59 -8.11 -5.21
CA GLY A 182 -12.93 -7.83 -4.66
C GLY A 182 -12.90 -6.88 -3.46
N CYS A 183 -11.83 -6.90 -2.66
CA CYS A 183 -11.62 -5.94 -1.57
C CYS A 183 -11.12 -4.57 -2.02
N ALA A 184 -10.64 -4.41 -3.26
CA ALA A 184 -9.93 -3.20 -3.67
C ALA A 184 -10.80 -1.95 -3.58
N PHE A 185 -12.07 -2.01 -3.99
CA PHE A 185 -12.98 -0.86 -3.88
C PHE A 185 -13.15 -0.40 -2.43
N GLN A 186 -13.29 -1.34 -1.49
CA GLN A 186 -13.38 -1.02 -0.06
C GLN A 186 -12.07 -0.42 0.46
N GLU A 187 -10.92 -0.89 -0.03
CA GLU A 187 -9.61 -0.30 0.31
C GLU A 187 -9.48 1.13 -0.18
N LEU A 188 -9.98 1.44 -1.39
CA LEU A 188 -10.01 2.81 -1.91
C LEU A 188 -10.86 3.75 -1.05
N GLN A 189 -11.91 3.25 -0.38
CA GLN A 189 -12.74 4.08 0.51
C GLN A 189 -11.95 4.67 1.69
N TYR A 190 -10.78 4.12 2.02
CA TYR A 190 -9.89 4.69 3.05
C TYR A 190 -8.97 5.80 2.53
N ALA A 191 -8.88 6.02 1.22
CA ALA A 191 -7.92 6.96 0.63
C ALA A 191 -8.08 8.41 1.12
N HIS A 192 -9.31 8.84 1.47
CA HIS A 192 -9.57 10.17 2.04
C HIS A 192 -8.89 10.41 3.40
N ARG A 193 -8.48 9.34 4.10
CA ARG A 193 -7.80 9.40 5.42
C ARG A 193 -6.29 9.63 5.30
N PHE A 194 -5.75 9.69 4.09
CA PHE A 194 -4.33 9.91 3.81
C PHE A 194 -4.09 11.37 3.41
N ASP A 195 -2.88 11.88 3.66
CA ASP A 195 -2.50 13.26 3.30
C ASP A 195 -2.55 13.45 1.79
N TRP A 196 -2.08 12.44 1.06
CA TRP A 196 -2.00 12.42 -0.39
C TRP A 196 -2.60 11.14 -0.96
N VAL A 197 -3.27 11.28 -2.10
CA VAL A 197 -3.63 10.17 -2.99
C VAL A 197 -2.83 10.32 -4.27
N ILE A 198 -2.02 9.32 -4.63
CA ILE A 198 -1.17 9.33 -5.81
C ILE A 198 -1.74 8.33 -6.81
N PRO A 199 -2.29 8.79 -7.95
CA PRO A 199 -2.75 7.91 -9.01
C PRO A 199 -1.58 7.14 -9.64
N ASN A 200 -1.80 5.85 -9.88
CA ASN A 200 -0.85 4.98 -10.55
C ASN A 200 -1.54 3.84 -11.31
N HIS A 201 -1.60 3.95 -12.64
CA HIS A 201 -2.11 2.89 -13.51
C HIS A 201 -1.11 1.75 -13.73
N ASP A 202 0.16 1.91 -13.34
CA ASP A 202 1.18 0.88 -13.47
C ASP A 202 1.22 -0.07 -12.28
N GLY A 203 0.65 -1.27 -12.46
CA GLY A 203 0.68 -2.32 -11.44
C GLY A 203 2.09 -2.78 -11.06
N GLU A 204 2.19 -3.61 -10.02
CA GLU A 204 3.45 -4.13 -9.46
C GLU A 204 4.39 -4.79 -10.49
N ASP A 205 3.82 -5.28 -11.57
CA ASP A 205 4.45 -6.07 -12.62
C ASP A 205 4.66 -5.30 -13.93
N SER A 206 4.26 -4.02 -13.98
CA SER A 206 4.42 -3.17 -15.16
C SER A 206 5.90 -2.98 -15.52
N GLU A 207 6.20 -3.09 -16.81
CA GLU A 207 7.53 -2.84 -17.37
C GLU A 207 7.94 -1.37 -17.27
N ASN A 208 6.98 -0.47 -17.03
CA ASN A 208 7.24 0.95 -16.83
C ASN A 208 8.07 1.23 -15.56
N TRP A 209 8.21 0.27 -14.65
CA TRP A 209 9.04 0.40 -13.45
C TRP A 209 10.54 0.16 -13.71
N ASP A 210 10.87 -0.89 -14.46
CA ASP A 210 12.21 -1.48 -14.47
C ASP A 210 12.71 -2.00 -15.82
N ALA A 211 11.92 -1.94 -16.90
CA ALA A 211 12.40 -2.33 -18.24
C ALA A 211 13.46 -1.37 -18.80
N PHE A 212 13.52 -0.15 -18.27
CA PHE A 212 14.51 0.88 -18.60
C PHE A 212 15.25 1.33 -17.34
N TYR A 213 16.36 2.06 -17.52
CA TYR A 213 17.14 2.59 -16.39
C TYR A 213 16.30 3.51 -15.48
N TYR A 214 15.43 4.34 -16.08
CA TYR A 214 14.45 5.15 -15.37
C TYR A 214 13.04 4.63 -15.62
N PRO A 215 12.13 4.71 -14.62
CA PRO A 215 10.73 4.44 -14.86
C PRO A 215 10.15 5.45 -15.86
N VAL A 216 9.09 5.06 -16.55
CA VAL A 216 8.38 5.87 -17.54
C VAL A 216 6.88 5.90 -17.23
N GLY A 217 6.11 6.73 -17.93
CA GLY A 217 4.64 6.77 -17.77
C GLY A 217 4.20 7.12 -16.34
N ASP A 218 3.12 6.49 -15.88
CA ASP A 218 2.55 6.76 -14.55
C ASP A 218 3.43 6.22 -13.42
N ALA A 219 4.18 5.14 -13.64
CA ALA A 219 5.21 4.69 -12.69
C ALA A 219 6.21 5.80 -12.33
N ARG A 220 6.68 6.55 -13.35
CA ARG A 220 7.57 7.71 -13.12
C ARG A 220 6.87 8.83 -12.37
N GLN A 221 5.62 9.12 -12.73
CA GLN A 221 4.84 10.18 -12.11
C GLN A 221 4.55 9.87 -10.64
N ALA A 222 4.21 8.62 -10.32
CA ALA A 222 3.99 8.17 -8.96
C ALA A 222 5.27 8.25 -8.11
N LEU A 223 6.43 7.88 -8.67
CA LEU A 223 7.72 8.05 -8.01
C LEU A 223 8.01 9.53 -7.69
N LEU A 224 7.88 10.41 -8.69
CA LEU A 224 8.12 11.84 -8.49
C LEU A 224 7.16 12.47 -7.48
N ALA A 225 5.89 12.06 -7.52
CA ALA A 225 4.91 12.49 -6.55
C ALA A 225 5.28 12.06 -5.13
N PHE A 226 5.70 10.80 -4.95
CA PHE A 226 6.11 10.31 -3.64
C PHE A 226 7.38 11.00 -3.13
N VAL A 227 8.36 11.27 -3.99
CA VAL A 227 9.55 12.08 -3.64
C VAL A 227 9.14 13.48 -3.16
N ALA A 228 8.25 14.16 -3.87
CA ALA A 228 7.75 15.47 -3.46
C ALA A 228 7.05 15.40 -2.09
N VAL A 229 6.26 14.36 -1.83
CA VAL A 229 5.62 14.11 -0.51
C VAL A 229 6.66 13.96 0.59
N LEU A 230 7.74 13.19 0.34
CA LEU A 230 8.84 13.05 1.30
C LEU A 230 9.54 14.41 1.55
N GLU A 231 9.70 15.23 0.53
CA GLU A 231 10.34 16.54 0.66
C GLU A 231 9.42 17.63 1.25
N GLY A 232 8.17 17.29 1.58
CA GLY A 232 7.18 18.26 2.07
C GLY A 232 6.73 19.25 0.99
N GLN A 233 6.93 18.91 -0.29
CA GLN A 233 6.54 19.70 -1.44
C GLN A 233 5.19 19.26 -1.98
N THR A 234 4.51 20.18 -2.66
CA THR A 234 3.28 19.86 -3.40
C THR A 234 3.61 19.10 -4.67
N SER A 235 2.89 18.02 -4.95
CA SER A 235 2.98 17.30 -6.23
C SER A 235 1.79 17.65 -7.13
N GLU A 236 2.03 17.93 -8.40
CA GLU A 236 0.97 18.11 -9.42
C GLU A 236 0.12 16.84 -9.63
N ARG A 237 0.67 15.67 -9.27
CA ARG A 237 -0.01 14.36 -9.34
C ARG A 237 -0.57 13.91 -7.99
N GLY A 238 -0.28 14.63 -6.91
CA GLY A 238 -0.83 14.36 -5.59
C GLY A 238 -2.24 14.95 -5.47
N GLU A 239 -3.22 14.10 -5.22
CA GLU A 239 -4.62 14.48 -5.03
C GLU A 239 -4.99 14.46 -3.54
N LYS A 240 -6.06 15.20 -3.18
CA LYS A 240 -6.77 15.02 -1.91
C LYS A 240 -8.21 14.60 -2.22
N TRP A 241 -8.65 13.50 -1.63
CA TRP A 241 -9.97 12.94 -1.83
C TRP A 241 -10.89 13.28 -0.65
N GLU A 242 -12.14 13.60 -0.97
CA GLU A 242 -13.22 13.78 -0.01
C GLU A 242 -13.76 12.43 0.45
N GLU A 243 -14.29 12.39 1.67
CA GLU A 243 -14.86 11.17 2.27
C GLU A 243 -16.04 10.58 1.46
N ASP A 244 -16.77 11.42 0.73
CA ASP A 244 -17.95 11.04 -0.05
C ASP A 244 -17.66 10.71 -1.52
N LEU A 245 -16.40 10.78 -1.96
CA LEU A 245 -16.01 10.48 -3.34
C LEU A 245 -16.37 9.04 -3.76
N LEU A 246 -16.35 8.10 -2.82
CA LEU A 246 -16.61 6.67 -3.06
C LEU A 246 -17.75 6.10 -2.19
N ARG A 247 -18.65 6.98 -1.74
CA ARG A 247 -19.92 6.61 -1.10
C ARG A 247 -20.97 6.22 -2.13
#